data_AF-A0A7Y2NBG1-F1
#
_entry.id   AF-A0A7Y2NBG1-F1
#
_cell.length_a   1.000
_cell.length_b   1.000
_cell.length_c   1.000
_cell.angle_alpha   90.00
_cell.angle_beta   90.00
_cell.angle_gamma   90.00
#
_symmetry.space_group_name_H-M   'P 1'
#
loop_
_entity.id
_entity.type
_entity.pdbx_description
1 polymer ?
#
loop_
_entity_poly.entity_id
_entity_poly.type
_entity_poly.pdbx_seq_one_letter_code
_entity_poly.pdbx_strand_id
1 'polypeptide(L)'
;MIDRSFGSNIDFGFFVMLIVCFGVIVAVAKKVVTKDDPWLVSLIIGGFMAKLVGAYLRWYVLIVVYRGSGDAIGYHSRGQLYADVIRSFQVPEIQNFGSGTKFMYLLSGISYVPYKPSLFGSFVLFGSFAFLGQILFYVAFRNSFAKIRWRWYAIAIFFLPSIIFWPASIGKESVMYISIGIAAWGVSKLLQDYRIIWVIPIAFGLGLTGGVRIHMAALVAGALAVTVMWAKTPKIRGAGSRRLAMVVVGLAGMGLLVSLTAANFDIVLSTEELDVDPFLQTLESTTSTGGSQVEGEPIRSPADVPEGTLRVLFRPLPNEADNAQALAASLESAVLLLLTILRAPAMVREFIHSRRRPYFAYAVVYTAGFVVAFSTFLNLGLLARQRSQVLPFLLILLIAPGGDAAEERIRKRKERRAEQLAILRPQDSEAASDEPARLPVG
;
A
#
# COMPACT_ATOMS: atom_id res chain seq x y z
N MET A 1 22.87 30.01 5.67
CA MET A 1 23.41 29.10 6.70
C MET A 1 23.18 27.67 6.23
N ILE A 2 23.98 27.21 5.25
CA ILE A 2 23.92 25.82 4.75
C ILE A 2 24.73 25.02 5.77
N ASP A 3 24.07 24.56 6.82
CA ASP A 3 24.78 23.93 7.92
C ASP A 3 25.23 22.51 7.55
N ARG A 4 26.42 22.19 8.03
CA ARG A 4 27.30 21.03 7.79
C ARG A 4 26.72 19.69 8.25
N SER A 5 25.40 19.51 8.17
CA SER A 5 24.67 18.41 8.81
C SER A 5 24.80 17.05 8.14
N PHE A 6 25.27 16.98 6.89
CA PHE A 6 25.43 15.69 6.20
C PHE A 6 26.67 14.92 6.68
N GLY A 7 27.76 15.63 6.98
CA GLY A 7 29.03 15.03 7.41
C GLY A 7 29.18 14.88 8.92
N SER A 8 28.51 15.72 9.73
CA SER A 8 28.71 15.74 11.19
C SER A 8 27.77 14.83 11.99
N ASN A 9 26.79 14.17 11.37
CA ASN A 9 25.70 13.45 12.05
C ASN A 9 25.52 11.99 11.61
N ILE A 10 26.48 11.43 10.87
CA ILE A 10 26.55 9.97 10.68
C ILE A 10 27.31 9.43 11.88
N ASP A 11 26.59 9.16 12.96
CA ASP A 11 27.14 8.62 14.19
C ASP A 11 27.01 7.09 14.23
N PHE A 12 27.59 6.48 15.26
CA PHE A 12 27.45 5.04 15.52
C PHE A 12 25.98 4.61 15.62
N GLY A 13 25.11 5.47 16.18
CA GLY A 13 23.67 5.22 16.31
C GLY A 13 22.96 5.04 14.97
N PHE A 14 23.32 5.83 13.97
CA PHE A 14 22.80 5.69 12.60
C PHE A 14 23.14 4.32 12.00
N PHE A 15 24.40 3.87 12.12
CA PHE A 15 24.83 2.58 11.57
C PHE A 15 24.12 1.41 12.27
N VAL A 16 23.99 1.47 13.59
CA VAL A 16 23.25 0.45 14.36
C VAL A 16 21.79 0.40 13.89
N MET A 17 21.11 1.55 13.76
CA MET A 17 19.74 1.61 13.25
C MET A 17 19.64 1.02 11.83
N LEU A 18 20.60 1.30 10.95
CA LEU A 18 20.59 0.83 9.58
C LEU A 18 20.74 -0.70 9.52
N ILE A 19 21.66 -1.25 10.32
CA ILE A 19 21.86 -2.69 10.47
C ILE A 19 20.59 -3.36 11.01
N VAL A 20 19.95 -2.77 12.04
CA VAL A 20 18.70 -3.29 12.59
C VAL A 20 17.59 -3.28 11.55
N CYS A 21 17.39 -2.17 10.84
CA CYS A 21 16.38 -2.08 9.78
C CYS A 21 16.63 -3.13 8.70
N PHE A 22 17.86 -3.26 8.21
CA PHE A 22 18.23 -4.26 7.21
C PHE A 22 18.03 -5.68 7.72
N GLY A 23 18.44 -5.98 8.96
CA GLY A 23 18.25 -7.27 9.61
C GLY A 23 16.78 -7.66 9.73
N VAL A 24 15.91 -6.73 10.12
CA VAL A 24 14.46 -6.92 10.18
C VAL A 24 13.90 -7.21 8.78
N ILE A 25 14.27 -6.42 7.76
CA ILE A 25 13.80 -6.64 6.39
C ILE A 25 14.24 -8.01 5.87
N VAL A 26 15.50 -8.41 6.08
CA VAL A 26 15.99 -9.72 5.66
C VAL A 26 15.29 -10.86 6.40
N ALA A 27 15.05 -10.72 7.71
CA ALA A 27 14.33 -11.72 8.50
C ALA A 27 12.88 -11.88 7.99
N VAL A 28 12.19 -10.77 7.73
CA VAL A 28 10.84 -10.78 7.15
C VAL A 28 10.86 -11.37 5.74
N ALA A 29 11.81 -10.99 4.89
CA ALA A 29 11.95 -11.53 3.54
C ALA A 29 12.08 -13.05 3.55
N LYS A 30 12.96 -13.59 4.40
CA LYS A 30 13.15 -15.04 4.57
C LYS A 30 11.87 -15.74 5.04
N LYS A 31 11.05 -15.09 5.88
CA LYS A 31 9.78 -15.64 6.37
C LYS A 31 8.68 -15.64 5.31
N VAL A 32 8.69 -14.68 4.38
CA VAL A 32 7.69 -14.55 3.32
C VAL A 32 8.00 -15.46 2.12
N VAL A 33 9.27 -15.72 1.85
CA VAL A 33 9.72 -16.55 0.72
C VAL A 33 9.34 -18.01 0.93
N THR A 34 8.95 -18.66 -0.16
CA THR A 34 8.73 -20.11 -0.22
C THR A 34 9.71 -20.78 -1.17
N LYS A 35 9.78 -22.11 -1.14
CA LYS A 35 10.63 -22.90 -2.05
C LYS A 35 10.36 -22.60 -3.54
N ASP A 36 9.16 -22.13 -3.81
CA ASP A 36 8.60 -21.86 -5.12
C ASP A 36 9.00 -20.52 -5.76
N ASP A 37 9.57 -19.59 -4.99
CA ASP A 37 9.84 -18.22 -5.41
C ASP A 37 11.17 -17.67 -4.83
N PRO A 38 12.32 -18.32 -5.10
CA PRO A 38 13.63 -17.88 -4.59
C PRO A 38 14.01 -16.46 -5.06
N TRP A 39 13.50 -16.04 -6.22
CA TRP A 39 13.68 -14.68 -6.76
C TRP A 39 13.11 -13.57 -5.86
N LEU A 40 12.19 -13.91 -4.94
CA LEU A 40 11.52 -12.92 -4.11
C LEU A 40 12.47 -12.27 -3.10
N VAL A 41 13.44 -13.03 -2.54
CA VAL A 41 14.45 -12.44 -1.62
C VAL A 41 15.19 -11.31 -2.32
N SER A 42 15.69 -11.56 -3.53
CA SER A 42 16.44 -10.58 -4.31
C SER A 42 15.59 -9.36 -4.67
N LEU A 43 14.31 -9.54 -5.01
CA LEU A 43 13.41 -8.41 -5.27
C LEU A 43 13.09 -7.61 -4.00
N ILE A 44 12.91 -8.25 -2.84
CA ILE A 44 12.67 -7.54 -1.58
C ILE A 44 13.93 -6.75 -1.19
N ILE A 45 15.12 -7.35 -1.27
CA ILE A 45 16.37 -6.65 -0.95
C ILE A 45 16.61 -5.51 -1.96
N GLY A 46 16.47 -5.77 -3.25
CA GLY A 46 16.62 -4.74 -4.28
C GLY A 46 15.60 -3.60 -4.14
N GLY A 47 14.36 -3.94 -3.80
CA GLY A 47 13.30 -2.97 -3.50
C GLY A 47 13.61 -2.14 -2.25
N PHE A 48 14.18 -2.75 -1.22
CA PHE A 48 14.58 -2.02 -0.02
C PHE A 48 15.74 -1.07 -0.31
N MET A 49 16.73 -1.50 -1.10
CA MET A 49 17.79 -0.60 -1.57
C MET A 49 17.23 0.58 -2.38
N ALA A 50 16.27 0.31 -3.27
CA ALA A 50 15.56 1.37 -3.99
C ALA A 50 14.81 2.30 -3.03
N LYS A 51 14.21 1.78 -1.96
CA LYS A 51 13.58 2.57 -0.90
C LYS A 51 14.56 3.48 -0.18
N LEU A 52 15.76 3.00 0.13
CA LEU A 52 16.82 3.80 0.76
C LEU A 52 17.29 4.93 -0.16
N VAL A 53 17.39 4.67 -1.48
CA VAL A 53 17.63 5.72 -2.48
C VAL A 53 16.47 6.72 -2.49
N GLY A 54 15.22 6.24 -2.45
CA GLY A 54 14.03 7.09 -2.31
C GLY A 54 14.08 7.97 -1.06
N ALA A 55 14.51 7.43 0.08
CA ALA A 55 14.68 8.16 1.33
C ALA A 55 15.73 9.26 1.21
N TYR A 56 16.86 8.97 0.57
CA TYR A 56 17.89 9.96 0.26
C TYR A 56 17.37 11.08 -0.66
N LEU A 57 16.73 10.72 -1.78
CA LEU A 57 16.16 11.71 -2.70
C LEU A 57 15.10 12.57 -2.01
N ARG A 58 14.26 11.97 -1.17
CA ARG A 58 13.21 12.68 -0.45
C ARG A 58 13.79 13.64 0.59
N TRP A 59 14.86 13.24 1.29
CA TRP A 59 15.63 14.08 2.20
C TRP A 59 16.31 15.24 1.44
N TYR A 60 16.94 14.96 0.31
CA TYR A 60 17.57 15.97 -0.55
C TYR A 60 16.56 17.02 -1.01
N VAL A 61 15.38 16.59 -1.51
CA VAL A 61 14.31 17.50 -1.92
C VAL A 61 13.83 18.36 -0.76
N LEU A 62 13.69 17.81 0.45
CA LEU A 62 13.31 18.60 1.63
C LEU A 62 14.34 19.71 1.91
N ILE A 63 15.63 19.38 1.93
CA ILE A 63 16.68 20.32 2.35
C ILE A 63 16.99 21.33 1.25
N VAL A 64 17.14 20.89 0.01
CA VAL A 64 17.64 21.72 -1.10
C VAL A 64 16.49 22.42 -1.83
N VAL A 65 15.45 21.67 -2.21
CA VAL A 65 14.35 22.23 -3.02
C VAL A 65 13.37 22.98 -2.14
N TYR A 66 12.96 22.39 -1.02
CA TYR A 66 12.02 23.02 -0.10
C TYR A 66 12.71 23.91 0.95
N ARG A 67 14.03 24.06 0.89
CA ARG A 67 14.84 24.91 1.80
C ARG A 67 14.60 24.60 3.28
N GLY A 68 14.37 23.32 3.60
CA GLY A 68 14.04 22.86 4.95
C GLY A 68 12.59 23.17 5.38
N SER A 69 11.78 23.76 4.52
CA SER A 69 10.36 23.98 4.80
C SER A 69 9.59 22.67 4.60
N GLY A 70 9.30 21.97 5.70
CA GLY A 70 8.43 20.80 5.68
C GLY A 70 8.23 20.16 7.04
N ASP A 71 7.06 19.53 7.22
CA ASP A 71 6.61 18.91 8.48
C ASP A 71 7.62 17.92 9.08
N ALA A 72 8.44 17.28 8.23
CA ALA A 72 9.46 16.33 8.64
C ALA A 72 10.47 16.92 9.63
N ILE A 73 10.84 18.20 9.51
CA ILE A 73 11.73 18.87 10.48
C ILE A 73 11.03 19.00 11.84
N GLY A 74 9.75 19.36 11.84
CA GLY A 74 8.93 19.43 13.05
C GLY A 74 8.83 18.05 13.72
N TYR A 75 8.51 17.01 12.95
CA TYR A 75 8.41 15.65 13.47
C TYR A 75 9.72 15.15 14.07
N HIS A 76 10.85 15.47 13.43
CA HIS A 76 12.16 15.08 13.93
C HIS A 76 12.53 15.79 15.23
N SER A 77 12.46 17.13 15.24
CA SER A 77 12.84 17.94 16.39
C SER A 77 11.97 17.68 17.62
N ARG A 78 10.64 17.61 17.45
CA ARG A 78 9.73 17.25 18.55
C ARG A 78 9.85 15.79 18.95
N GLY A 79 10.11 14.89 18.01
CA GLY A 79 10.41 13.50 18.29
C GLY A 79 11.63 13.34 19.20
N GLN A 80 12.71 14.09 18.96
CA GLN A 80 13.90 14.08 19.83
C GLN A 80 13.56 14.53 21.25
N LEU A 81 12.82 15.65 21.38
CA LEU A 81 12.40 16.17 22.69
C LEU A 81 11.52 15.16 23.45
N TYR A 82 10.54 14.57 22.78
CA TYR A 82 9.67 13.56 23.39
C TYR A 82 10.43 12.30 23.78
N ALA A 83 11.39 11.87 22.96
CA ALA A 83 12.24 10.73 23.29
C ALA A 83 13.08 10.97 24.54
N ASP A 84 13.63 12.17 24.71
CA ASP A 84 14.42 12.52 25.90
C ASP A 84 13.56 12.54 27.18
N VAL A 85 12.34 13.07 27.09
CA VAL A 85 11.37 13.01 28.20
C VAL A 85 10.98 11.56 28.52
N ILE A 86 10.67 10.74 27.50
CA ILE A 86 10.32 9.33 27.71
C ILE A 86 11.48 8.53 28.31
N ARG A 87 12.73 8.80 27.90
CA ARG A 87 13.93 8.18 28.49
C ARG A 87 14.12 8.52 29.96
N SER A 88 13.63 9.68 30.40
CA SER A 88 13.58 10.06 31.81
C SER A 88 12.40 9.47 32.58
N PHE A 89 11.65 8.52 31.97
CA PHE A 89 10.44 7.90 32.51
C PHE A 89 9.32 8.90 32.81
N GLN A 90 9.27 10.01 32.08
CA GLN A 90 8.23 11.03 32.17
C GLN A 90 7.31 10.97 30.95
N VAL A 91 6.09 11.48 31.10
CA VAL A 91 5.13 11.60 30.00
C VAL A 91 5.32 12.97 29.33
N PRO A 92 5.62 13.04 28.02
CA PRO A 92 5.75 14.31 27.32
C PRO A 92 4.45 15.10 27.34
N GLU A 93 4.55 16.41 27.56
CA GLU A 93 3.41 17.31 27.44
C GLU A 93 2.96 17.39 25.98
N ILE A 94 1.73 16.92 25.72
CA ILE A 94 1.15 16.89 24.37
C ILE A 94 0.50 18.25 24.09
N GLN A 95 1.24 19.11 23.39
CA GLN A 95 0.76 20.43 22.98
C GLN A 95 -0.44 20.32 22.01
N ASN A 96 -1.26 21.38 21.97
CA ASN A 96 -2.46 21.49 21.12
C ASN A 96 -2.16 21.68 19.63
N PHE A 97 -1.60 20.66 18.99
CA PHE A 97 -1.54 20.53 17.53
C PHE A 97 -2.75 19.77 16.95
N GLY A 98 -2.92 19.81 15.63
CA GLY A 98 -3.89 18.96 14.93
C GLY A 98 -3.64 17.47 15.20
N SER A 99 -4.71 16.65 15.25
CA SER A 99 -4.70 15.24 15.68
C SER A 99 -3.60 14.41 15.01
N GLY A 100 -3.48 14.47 13.68
CA GLY A 100 -2.45 13.74 12.94
C GLY A 100 -1.02 14.22 13.21
N THR A 101 -0.81 15.50 13.55
CA THR A 101 0.52 16.05 13.88
C THR A 101 0.93 15.64 15.30
N LYS A 102 0.01 15.69 16.26
CA LYS A 102 0.20 15.16 17.63
C LYS A 102 0.65 13.70 17.59
N PHE A 103 -0.07 12.89 16.81
CA PHE A 103 0.25 11.47 16.66
C PHE A 103 1.66 11.25 16.10
N MET A 104 2.06 12.01 15.07
CA MET A 104 3.40 11.91 14.50
C MET A 104 4.50 12.31 15.50
N TYR A 105 4.29 13.32 16.35
CA TYR A 105 5.25 13.68 17.40
C TYR A 105 5.42 12.55 18.42
N LEU A 106 4.32 11.98 18.90
CA LEU A 106 4.37 10.86 19.85
C LEU A 106 5.04 9.64 19.23
N LEU A 107 4.63 9.24 18.02
CA LEU A 107 5.18 8.08 17.33
C LEU A 107 6.68 8.26 17.04
N SER A 108 7.10 9.46 16.62
CA SER A 108 8.51 9.77 16.39
C SER A 108 9.29 9.69 17.70
N GLY A 109 8.77 10.25 18.80
CA GLY A 109 9.37 10.15 20.13
C GLY A 109 9.56 8.72 20.60
N ILE A 110 8.51 7.89 20.52
CA ILE A 110 8.58 6.46 20.87
C ILE A 110 9.62 5.73 20.01
N SER A 111 9.61 5.98 18.70
CA SER A 111 10.53 5.34 17.75
C SER A 111 11.99 5.71 17.99
N TYR A 112 12.23 6.88 18.60
CA TYR A 112 13.55 7.38 18.92
C TYR A 112 14.01 6.97 20.31
N VAL A 113 13.18 6.43 21.21
CA VAL A 113 13.63 6.04 22.56
C VAL A 113 14.93 5.20 22.55
N PRO A 114 15.10 4.19 21.67
CA PRO A 114 16.29 3.33 21.71
C PRO A 114 17.60 3.99 21.24
N TYR A 115 17.55 5.10 20.48
CA TYR A 115 18.75 5.71 19.88
C TYR A 115 18.50 7.18 19.50
N LYS A 116 19.53 8.02 19.40
CA LYS A 116 19.36 9.43 18.96
C LYS A 116 19.55 9.50 17.44
N PRO A 117 18.48 9.66 16.63
CA PRO A 117 18.64 9.71 15.19
C PRO A 117 19.13 11.08 14.73
N SER A 118 19.86 11.10 13.62
CA SER A 118 19.95 12.27 12.75
C SER A 118 18.66 12.44 11.93
N LEU A 119 18.46 13.62 11.34
CA LEU A 119 17.32 13.85 10.45
C LEU A 119 17.29 12.83 9.32
N PHE A 120 18.43 12.55 8.67
CA PHE A 120 18.49 11.53 7.63
C PHE A 120 18.22 10.11 8.16
N GLY A 121 18.73 9.76 9.36
CA GLY A 121 18.41 8.49 10.04
C GLY A 121 16.90 8.28 10.20
N SER A 122 16.16 9.35 10.50
CA SER A 122 14.70 9.26 10.60
C SER A 122 14.01 8.94 9.26
N PHE A 123 14.55 9.42 8.13
CA PHE A 123 14.03 9.08 6.81
C PHE A 123 14.23 7.60 6.51
N VAL A 124 15.39 7.05 6.87
CA VAL A 124 15.69 5.63 6.72
C VAL A 124 14.76 4.78 7.60
N LEU A 125 14.58 5.13 8.87
CA LEU A 125 13.71 4.40 9.80
C LEU A 125 12.26 4.36 9.28
N PHE A 126 11.68 5.53 8.99
CA PHE A 126 10.29 5.60 8.54
C PHE A 126 10.11 5.06 7.12
N GLY A 127 11.10 5.21 6.24
CA GLY A 127 11.14 4.54 4.95
C GLY A 127 11.14 3.01 5.09
N SER A 128 11.80 2.47 6.12
CA SER A 128 11.78 1.05 6.45
C SER A 128 10.41 0.59 6.96
N PHE A 129 9.72 1.39 7.77
CA PHE A 129 8.32 1.13 8.14
C PHE A 129 7.43 1.06 6.90
N ALA A 130 7.51 2.04 6.00
CA ALA A 130 6.76 2.01 4.76
C ALA A 130 7.09 0.78 3.90
N PHE A 131 8.35 0.34 3.88
CA PHE A 131 8.77 -0.86 3.15
C PHE A 131 8.18 -2.15 3.73
N LEU A 132 8.06 -2.27 5.06
CA LEU A 132 7.29 -3.36 5.68
C LEU A 132 5.83 -3.34 5.20
N GLY A 133 5.23 -2.16 5.04
CA GLY A 133 3.93 -2.00 4.40
C GLY A 133 3.89 -2.55 2.98
N GLN A 134 4.90 -2.27 2.14
CA GLN A 134 5.02 -2.82 0.77
C GLN A 134 5.05 -4.35 0.78
N ILE A 135 5.80 -4.96 1.72
CA ILE A 135 5.85 -6.42 1.87
C ILE A 135 4.47 -6.96 2.26
N LEU A 136 3.75 -6.29 3.18
CA LEU A 136 2.41 -6.73 3.59
C LEU A 136 1.38 -6.62 2.45
N PHE A 137 1.45 -5.58 1.62
CA PHE A 137 0.65 -5.50 0.39
C PHE A 137 0.99 -6.64 -0.58
N TYR A 138 2.27 -6.98 -0.74
CA TYR A 138 2.68 -8.13 -1.55
C TYR A 138 2.11 -9.44 -0.99
N VAL A 139 2.20 -9.68 0.31
CA VAL A 139 1.65 -10.87 0.96
C VAL A 139 0.12 -10.93 0.78
N ALA A 140 -0.57 -9.80 0.90
CA ALA A 140 -2.01 -9.71 0.70
C ALA A 140 -2.43 -10.05 -0.74
N PHE A 141 -1.67 -9.57 -1.73
CA PHE A 141 -1.84 -9.94 -3.13
C PHE A 141 -1.61 -11.43 -3.34
N ARG A 142 -0.49 -11.95 -2.84
CA ARG A 142 -0.09 -13.35 -2.96
C ARG A 142 -1.16 -14.29 -2.41
N ASN A 143 -1.75 -13.94 -1.26
CA ASN A 143 -2.81 -14.73 -0.66
C ASN A 143 -4.00 -14.88 -1.62
N SER A 144 -4.32 -13.85 -2.42
CA SER A 144 -5.62 -13.71 -3.07
C SER A 144 -5.62 -13.98 -4.58
N PHE A 145 -4.46 -14.03 -5.22
CA PHE A 145 -4.34 -14.08 -6.69
C PHE A 145 -3.33 -15.13 -7.18
N ALA A 146 -3.51 -15.55 -8.43
CA ALA A 146 -2.69 -16.55 -9.11
C ALA A 146 -1.17 -16.25 -9.08
N LYS A 147 -0.39 -17.32 -8.94
CA LYS A 147 1.08 -17.33 -8.82
C LYS A 147 1.79 -16.72 -10.01
N ILE A 148 1.28 -16.89 -11.22
CA ILE A 148 1.83 -16.28 -12.43
C ILE A 148 1.89 -14.74 -12.36
N ARG A 149 1.06 -14.12 -11.50
CA ARG A 149 1.01 -12.67 -11.31
C ARG A 149 1.89 -12.16 -10.17
N TRP A 150 2.39 -13.03 -9.28
CA TRP A 150 3.13 -12.62 -8.09
C TRP A 150 4.38 -11.81 -8.43
N ARG A 151 5.17 -12.24 -9.41
CA ARG A 151 6.40 -11.54 -9.82
C ARG A 151 6.11 -10.13 -10.35
N TRP A 152 5.06 -9.98 -11.15
CA TRP A 152 4.68 -8.68 -11.71
C TRP A 152 4.21 -7.71 -10.64
N TYR A 153 3.41 -8.19 -9.68
CA TYR A 153 2.99 -7.37 -8.56
C TYR A 153 4.16 -7.03 -7.64
N ALA A 154 5.08 -7.96 -7.37
CA ALA A 154 6.31 -7.70 -6.61
C ALA A 154 7.15 -6.59 -7.26
N ILE A 155 7.37 -6.65 -8.57
CA ILE A 155 8.11 -5.61 -9.29
C ILE A 155 7.41 -4.27 -9.14
N ALA A 156 6.09 -4.21 -9.37
CA ALA A 156 5.36 -2.95 -9.27
C ALA A 156 5.35 -2.38 -7.85
N ILE A 157 5.02 -3.17 -6.83
CA ILE A 157 4.90 -2.68 -5.45
C ILE A 157 6.25 -2.27 -4.85
N PHE A 158 7.35 -2.91 -5.25
CA PHE A 158 8.68 -2.61 -4.71
C PHE A 158 9.46 -1.55 -5.50
N PHE A 159 9.15 -1.36 -6.79
CA PHE A 159 9.96 -0.50 -7.68
C PHE A 159 9.20 0.67 -8.32
N LEU A 160 7.91 0.86 -8.05
CA LEU A 160 7.19 2.03 -8.56
C LEU A 160 7.74 3.33 -7.92
N PRO A 161 8.24 4.31 -8.71
CA PRO A 161 8.89 5.51 -8.19
C PRO A 161 8.11 6.26 -7.11
N SER A 162 6.79 6.48 -7.29
CA SER A 162 5.96 7.15 -6.29
C SER A 162 5.92 6.41 -4.95
N ILE A 163 5.89 5.07 -4.98
CA ILE A 163 5.88 4.25 -3.77
C ILE A 163 7.27 4.27 -3.09
N ILE A 164 8.34 4.33 -3.87
CA ILE A 164 9.70 4.48 -3.35
C ILE A 164 9.91 5.85 -2.72
N PHE A 165 9.45 6.92 -3.37
CA PHE A 165 9.81 8.29 -3.01
C PHE A 165 8.92 8.89 -1.91
N TRP A 166 7.59 8.86 -2.07
CA TRP A 166 6.68 9.63 -1.20
C TRP A 166 6.64 9.15 0.25
N PRO A 167 6.44 7.85 0.53
CA PRO A 167 6.43 7.34 1.89
C PRO A 167 7.85 7.02 2.42
N ALA A 168 8.90 7.64 1.88
CA ALA A 168 10.28 7.49 2.35
C ALA A 168 10.80 8.70 3.14
N SER A 169 9.95 9.23 4.02
CA SER A 169 10.33 10.30 4.96
C SER A 169 9.67 10.10 6.32
N ILE A 170 10.19 10.80 7.33
CA ILE A 170 9.46 11.02 8.57
C ILE A 170 8.25 11.90 8.29
N GLY A 171 7.11 11.28 8.06
CA GLY A 171 5.89 11.96 7.67
C GLY A 171 4.70 11.04 7.81
N LYS A 172 3.50 11.62 7.70
CA LYS A 172 2.25 10.88 7.80
C LYS A 172 2.22 9.71 6.80
N GLU A 173 2.81 9.90 5.62
CA GLU A 173 2.71 8.98 4.49
C GLU A 173 3.40 7.63 4.73
N SER A 174 4.54 7.60 5.42
CA SER A 174 5.23 6.35 5.75
C SER A 174 4.43 5.49 6.73
N VAL A 175 3.83 6.13 7.73
CA VAL A 175 2.97 5.50 8.72
C VAL A 175 1.66 5.01 8.09
N MET A 176 1.05 5.83 7.23
CA MET A 176 -0.13 5.43 6.45
C MET A 176 0.14 4.19 5.60
N TYR A 177 1.33 4.11 4.99
CA TYR A 177 1.67 2.98 4.12
C TYR A 177 1.78 1.66 4.90
N ILE A 178 2.42 1.66 6.07
CA ILE A 178 2.49 0.46 6.92
C ILE A 178 1.14 0.14 7.56
N SER A 179 0.38 1.15 8.01
CA SER A 179 -0.91 0.93 8.68
C SER A 179 -1.96 0.34 7.73
N ILE A 180 -2.07 0.90 6.52
CA ILE A 180 -2.94 0.36 5.47
C ILE A 180 -2.42 -1.01 5.01
N GLY A 181 -1.10 -1.20 4.90
CA GLY A 181 -0.52 -2.51 4.57
C GLY A 181 -0.89 -3.61 5.58
N ILE A 182 -0.83 -3.32 6.87
CA ILE A 182 -1.26 -4.23 7.95
C ILE A 182 -2.76 -4.55 7.82
N ALA A 183 -3.59 -3.52 7.63
CA ALA A 183 -5.02 -3.71 7.44
C ALA A 183 -5.30 -4.56 6.19
N ALA A 184 -4.67 -4.25 5.06
CA ALA A 184 -4.83 -4.96 3.80
C ALA A 184 -4.42 -6.44 3.89
N TRP A 185 -3.35 -6.75 4.64
CA TRP A 185 -2.96 -8.12 4.94
C TRP A 185 -4.02 -8.85 5.77
N GLY A 186 -4.50 -8.23 6.85
CA GLY A 186 -5.58 -8.76 7.67
C GLY A 186 -6.87 -8.99 6.86
N VAL A 187 -7.26 -8.03 6.02
CA VAL A 187 -8.42 -8.13 5.12
C VAL A 187 -8.27 -9.30 4.15
N SER A 188 -7.09 -9.49 3.54
CA SER A 188 -6.87 -10.60 2.61
C SER A 188 -7.14 -11.97 3.25
N LYS A 189 -6.75 -12.14 4.52
CA LYS A 189 -6.95 -13.38 5.27
C LYS A 189 -8.35 -13.52 5.84
N LEU A 190 -8.93 -12.42 6.33
CA LEU A 190 -10.31 -12.39 6.79
C LEU A 190 -11.27 -12.84 5.68
N LEU A 191 -11.08 -12.31 4.46
CA LEU A 191 -11.93 -12.61 3.30
C LEU A 191 -11.73 -14.03 2.74
N GLN A 192 -10.65 -14.73 3.10
CA GLN A 192 -10.41 -16.13 2.73
C GLN A 192 -11.07 -17.09 3.72
N ASP A 193 -10.78 -16.91 5.01
CA ASP A 193 -11.07 -17.93 6.01
C ASP A 193 -12.24 -17.57 6.94
N TYR A 194 -12.69 -16.30 6.92
CA TYR A 194 -13.75 -15.75 7.79
C TYR A 194 -13.46 -16.01 9.27
N ARG A 195 -12.18 -15.93 9.68
CA ARG A 195 -11.73 -16.11 11.07
C ARG A 195 -11.57 -14.78 11.78
N ILE A 196 -12.16 -14.65 12.97
CA ILE A 196 -12.16 -13.41 13.76
C ILE A 196 -10.77 -12.95 14.19
N ILE A 197 -9.79 -13.86 14.27
CA ILE A 197 -8.39 -13.51 14.61
C ILE A 197 -7.81 -12.44 13.69
N TRP A 198 -8.27 -12.38 12.43
CA TRP A 198 -7.82 -11.39 11.45
C TRP A 198 -8.38 -9.99 11.69
N VAL A 199 -9.36 -9.83 12.59
CA VAL A 199 -9.81 -8.51 13.06
C VAL A 199 -8.71 -7.80 13.84
N ILE A 200 -7.81 -8.52 14.52
CA ILE A 200 -6.72 -7.93 15.31
C ILE A 200 -5.78 -7.08 14.42
N PRO A 201 -5.15 -7.61 13.36
CA PRO A 201 -4.33 -6.78 12.48
C PRO A 201 -5.15 -5.70 11.77
N ILE A 202 -6.42 -5.95 11.42
CA ILE A 202 -7.28 -4.93 10.81
C ILE A 202 -7.50 -3.75 11.78
N ALA A 203 -7.89 -4.03 13.02
CA ALA A 203 -8.12 -3.02 14.05
C ALA A 203 -6.84 -2.25 14.39
N PHE A 204 -5.70 -2.94 14.47
CA PHE A 204 -4.41 -2.30 14.68
C PHE A 204 -4.04 -1.36 13.52
N GLY A 205 -4.20 -1.84 12.27
CA GLY A 205 -3.99 -1.01 11.08
C GLY A 205 -4.94 0.19 11.02
N LEU A 206 -6.22 0.00 11.36
CA LEU A 206 -7.21 1.08 11.44
C LEU A 206 -6.88 2.09 12.54
N GLY A 207 -6.43 1.65 13.72
CA GLY A 207 -6.03 2.52 14.82
C GLY A 207 -4.85 3.44 14.44
N LEU A 208 -3.81 2.87 13.82
CA LEU A 208 -2.68 3.65 13.31
C LEU A 208 -3.10 4.60 12.18
N THR A 209 -3.92 4.13 11.25
CA THR A 209 -4.47 4.95 10.17
C THR A 209 -5.29 6.10 10.73
N GLY A 210 -6.14 5.84 11.72
CA GLY A 210 -7.02 6.83 12.33
C GLY A 210 -6.27 7.87 13.16
N GLY A 211 -5.20 7.46 13.85
CA GLY A 211 -4.30 8.37 14.56
C GLY A 211 -3.61 9.38 13.63
N VAL A 212 -3.35 8.99 12.38
CA VAL A 212 -2.75 9.87 11.37
C VAL A 212 -3.80 10.65 10.58
N ARG A 213 -4.81 9.94 10.04
CA ARG A 213 -5.90 10.43 9.16
C ARG A 213 -7.17 9.61 9.39
N ILE A 214 -8.07 10.12 10.23
CA ILE A 214 -9.34 9.44 10.58
C ILE A 214 -10.23 9.11 9.37
N HIS A 215 -10.34 10.02 8.39
CA HIS A 215 -11.10 9.78 7.16
C HIS A 215 -10.56 8.62 6.32
N MET A 216 -9.24 8.38 6.35
CA MET A 216 -8.63 7.23 5.66
C MET A 216 -8.90 5.92 6.39
N ALA A 217 -8.99 5.93 7.72
CA ALA A 217 -9.43 4.76 8.48
C ALA A 217 -10.89 4.43 8.14
N ALA A 218 -11.76 5.45 8.07
CA ALA A 218 -13.14 5.28 7.63
C ALA A 218 -13.23 4.68 6.22
N LEU A 219 -12.38 5.13 5.28
CA LEU A 219 -12.30 4.56 3.93
C LEU A 219 -11.88 3.08 3.94
N VAL A 220 -10.84 2.71 4.70
CA VAL A 220 -10.37 1.31 4.83
C VAL A 220 -11.49 0.42 5.40
N ALA A 221 -12.16 0.88 6.46
CA ALA A 221 -13.23 0.15 7.13
C ALA A 221 -14.50 0.05 6.25
N GLY A 222 -14.89 1.15 5.60
CA GLY A 222 -16.04 1.18 4.70
C GLY A 222 -15.85 0.30 3.47
N ALA A 223 -14.65 0.31 2.87
CA ALA A 223 -14.32 -0.59 1.77
C ALA A 223 -14.44 -2.07 2.20
N LEU A 224 -14.06 -2.41 3.42
CA LEU A 224 -14.20 -3.76 3.96
C LEU A 224 -15.68 -4.10 4.19
N ALA A 225 -16.45 -3.21 4.82
CA ALA A 225 -17.87 -3.41 5.10
C ALA A 225 -18.66 -3.68 3.80
N VAL A 226 -18.50 -2.80 2.80
CA VAL A 226 -19.12 -2.96 1.47
C VAL A 226 -18.69 -4.27 0.82
N THR A 227 -17.42 -4.62 0.90
CA THR A 227 -16.91 -5.88 0.33
C THR A 227 -17.53 -7.10 0.98
N VAL A 228 -17.61 -7.15 2.31
CA VAL A 228 -18.20 -8.29 3.02
C VAL A 228 -19.70 -8.42 2.72
N MET A 229 -20.39 -7.30 2.49
CA MET A 229 -21.79 -7.28 2.04
C MET A 229 -21.95 -7.74 0.59
N TRP A 230 -21.01 -7.42 -0.30
CA TRP A 230 -21.05 -7.79 -1.72
C TRP A 230 -20.59 -9.23 -2.01
N ALA A 231 -19.55 -9.67 -1.31
CA ALA A 231 -18.83 -10.92 -1.57
C ALA A 231 -19.68 -12.17 -1.35
N LYS A 232 -19.40 -13.20 -2.14
CA LYS A 232 -19.92 -14.55 -1.92
C LYS A 232 -19.21 -15.18 -0.73
N THR A 233 -19.98 -15.67 0.23
CA THR A 233 -19.48 -16.35 1.41
C THR A 233 -18.66 -17.59 1.03
N PRO A 234 -17.49 -17.84 1.65
CA PRO A 234 -16.73 -19.06 1.44
C PRO A 234 -17.49 -20.28 1.95
N LYS A 235 -17.23 -21.45 1.35
CA LYS A 235 -17.90 -22.73 1.70
C LYS A 235 -17.31 -23.34 3.00
N ILE A 236 -17.47 -22.64 4.11
CA ILE A 236 -16.96 -23.04 5.44
C ILE A 236 -18.15 -23.16 6.40
N ARG A 237 -18.10 -24.11 7.35
CA ARG A 237 -19.14 -24.26 8.40
C ARG A 237 -19.27 -22.95 9.20
N GLY A 238 -20.50 -22.48 9.37
CA GLY A 238 -20.81 -21.24 10.10
C GLY A 238 -20.40 -19.96 9.37
N ALA A 239 -20.02 -20.01 8.09
CA ALA A 239 -19.59 -18.81 7.38
C ALA A 239 -20.71 -17.75 7.24
N GLY A 240 -21.99 -18.17 7.23
CA GLY A 240 -23.13 -17.26 7.23
C GLY A 240 -23.24 -16.42 8.50
N SER A 241 -23.21 -17.05 9.68
CA SER A 241 -23.27 -16.34 10.97
C SER A 241 -22.01 -15.50 11.20
N ARG A 242 -20.83 -16.01 10.82
CA ARG A 242 -19.58 -15.23 10.86
C ARG A 242 -19.63 -14.02 9.94
N ARG A 243 -20.21 -14.16 8.74
CA ARG A 243 -20.43 -13.03 7.84
C ARG A 243 -21.33 -11.98 8.47
N LEU A 244 -22.45 -12.40 9.06
CA LEU A 244 -23.36 -11.48 9.73
C LEU A 244 -22.64 -10.71 10.85
N ALA A 245 -21.89 -11.41 11.71
CA ALA A 245 -21.10 -10.77 12.75
C ALA A 245 -20.08 -9.77 12.18
N MET A 246 -19.38 -10.12 11.09
CA MET A 246 -18.44 -9.22 10.43
C MET A 246 -19.13 -8.00 9.79
N VAL A 247 -20.33 -8.17 9.22
CA VAL A 247 -21.11 -7.05 8.69
C VAL A 247 -21.52 -6.13 9.83
N VAL A 248 -22.04 -6.66 10.93
CA VAL A 248 -22.44 -5.85 12.09
C VAL A 248 -21.26 -5.11 12.69
N VAL A 249 -20.16 -5.81 12.98
CA VAL A 249 -18.93 -5.20 13.54
C VAL A 249 -18.32 -4.22 12.54
N GLY A 250 -18.32 -4.53 11.25
CA GLY A 250 -17.79 -3.66 10.19
C GLY A 250 -18.61 -2.38 10.04
N LEU A 251 -19.94 -2.47 10.05
CA LEU A 251 -20.84 -1.31 9.97
C LEU A 251 -20.77 -0.47 11.25
N ALA A 252 -20.71 -1.10 12.43
CA ALA A 252 -20.53 -0.38 13.70
C ALA A 252 -19.18 0.35 13.74
N GLY A 253 -18.10 -0.32 13.32
CA GLY A 253 -16.77 0.29 13.22
C GLY A 253 -16.71 1.42 12.19
N MET A 254 -17.35 1.24 11.02
CA MET A 254 -17.48 2.30 10.01
C MET A 254 -18.28 3.48 10.55
N GLY A 255 -19.42 3.25 11.19
CA GLY A 255 -20.26 4.29 11.80
C GLY A 255 -19.49 5.08 12.85
N LEU A 256 -18.77 4.41 13.75
CA LEU A 256 -17.90 5.05 14.72
C LEU A 256 -16.84 5.93 14.05
N LEU A 257 -16.14 5.42 13.04
CA LEU A 257 -15.09 6.18 12.34
C LEU A 257 -15.66 7.37 11.57
N VAL A 258 -16.87 7.25 11.00
CA VAL A 258 -17.57 8.38 10.36
C VAL A 258 -17.97 9.42 11.39
N SER A 259 -18.54 9.02 12.53
CA SER A 259 -18.88 9.94 13.62
C SER A 259 -17.65 10.65 14.18
N LEU A 260 -16.54 9.94 14.39
CA LEU A 260 -15.27 10.54 14.83
C LEU A 260 -14.68 11.47 13.77
N THR A 261 -14.84 11.14 12.49
CA THR A 261 -14.42 12.02 11.39
C THR A 261 -15.25 13.30 11.41
N ALA A 262 -16.59 13.19 11.47
CA ALA A 262 -17.49 14.33 11.51
C ALA A 262 -17.18 15.25 12.70
N ALA A 263 -17.00 14.68 13.90
CA ALA A 263 -16.61 15.44 15.09
C ALA A 263 -15.24 16.14 14.94
N ASN A 264 -14.27 15.51 14.25
CA ASN A 264 -12.95 16.11 14.02
C ASN A 264 -12.97 17.23 12.96
N PHE A 265 -14.04 17.37 12.18
CA PHE A 265 -14.25 18.42 11.18
C PHE A 265 -15.40 19.36 11.55
N ASP A 266 -15.93 19.28 12.78
CA ASP A 266 -17.07 20.07 13.26
C ASP A 266 -18.33 19.95 12.38
N ILE A 267 -18.55 18.77 11.78
CA ILE A 267 -19.70 18.47 10.92
C ILE A 267 -20.83 17.90 11.78
N VAL A 268 -22.01 18.51 11.69
CA VAL A 268 -23.23 17.99 12.31
C VAL A 268 -23.82 16.90 11.42
N LEU A 269 -23.81 15.65 11.91
CA LEU A 269 -24.47 14.54 11.23
C LEU A 269 -25.97 14.58 11.54
N SER A 270 -26.78 15.17 10.65
CA SER A 270 -28.24 15.07 10.68
C SER A 270 -28.75 13.81 9.97
N THR A 271 -29.83 13.22 10.47
CA THR A 271 -30.47 12.02 9.89
C THR A 271 -31.30 12.30 8.63
N GLU A 272 -31.61 13.57 8.34
CA GLU A 272 -32.51 13.95 7.24
C GLU A 272 -31.75 14.38 5.96
N GLU A 273 -30.57 14.99 6.10
CA GLU A 273 -29.65 15.26 4.98
C GLU A 273 -28.21 15.04 5.44
N LEU A 274 -27.48 14.15 4.74
CA LEU A 274 -26.03 14.06 4.83
C LEU A 274 -25.45 15.17 3.96
N ASP A 275 -25.42 16.39 4.49
CA ASP A 275 -24.75 17.51 3.82
C ASP A 275 -23.23 17.33 3.92
N VAL A 276 -22.61 16.99 2.80
CA VAL A 276 -21.16 16.83 2.66
C VAL A 276 -20.49 18.13 2.22
N ASP A 277 -21.24 19.17 1.84
CA ASP A 277 -20.66 20.40 1.31
C ASP A 277 -19.76 21.14 2.32
N PRO A 278 -20.08 21.24 3.63
CA PRO A 278 -19.18 21.84 4.62
C PRO A 278 -17.84 21.09 4.74
N PHE A 279 -17.86 19.76 4.61
CA PHE A 279 -16.66 18.94 4.57
C PHE A 279 -15.83 19.22 3.33
N LEU A 280 -16.46 19.25 2.16
CA LEU A 280 -15.81 19.51 0.89
C LEU A 280 -15.19 20.93 0.84
N GLN A 281 -15.90 21.94 1.36
CA GLN A 281 -15.41 23.33 1.45
C GLN A 281 -14.24 23.49 2.42
N THR A 282 -14.27 22.78 3.55
CA THR A 282 -13.14 22.76 4.50
C THR A 282 -11.92 22.08 3.89
N LEU A 283 -12.12 21.00 3.12
CA LEU A 283 -11.04 20.37 2.38
C LEU A 283 -10.51 21.27 1.27
N GLU A 284 -11.37 21.94 0.52
CA GLU A 284 -10.98 22.83 -0.57
C GLU A 284 -10.15 24.03 -0.06
N SER A 285 -10.59 24.69 1.01
CA SER A 285 -9.88 25.82 1.63
C SER A 285 -8.54 25.45 2.24
N THR A 286 -8.37 24.21 2.72
CA THR A 286 -7.09 23.73 3.30
C THR A 286 -6.15 23.09 2.28
N THR A 287 -6.66 22.68 1.11
CA THR A 287 -5.88 21.96 0.08
C THR A 287 -5.50 22.82 -1.12
N SER A 288 -6.09 24.01 -1.25
CA SER A 288 -5.76 25.05 -2.23
C SER A 288 -4.46 25.81 -1.90
N THR A 289 -3.69 25.42 -0.88
CA THR A 289 -2.44 26.13 -0.59
C THR A 289 -1.31 25.71 -1.56
N GLY A 290 -0.73 26.66 -2.30
CA GLY A 290 0.45 26.48 -3.18
C GLY A 290 0.17 26.69 -4.67
N GLY A 291 1.13 27.26 -5.41
CA GLY A 291 0.98 27.76 -6.79
C GLY A 291 0.88 26.72 -7.92
N SER A 292 0.37 25.51 -7.64
CA SER A 292 0.12 24.45 -8.65
C SER A 292 -1.31 23.92 -8.54
N GLN A 293 -2.26 24.82 -8.31
CA GLN A 293 -3.69 24.51 -8.34
C GLN A 293 -4.14 24.28 -9.77
N VAL A 294 -5.11 23.39 -9.95
CA VAL A 294 -5.81 23.26 -11.22
C VAL A 294 -7.30 23.38 -11.02
N GLU A 295 -7.97 23.94 -12.02
CA GLU A 295 -9.42 23.94 -12.13
C GLU A 295 -9.99 22.51 -12.09
N GLY A 296 -11.13 22.39 -11.42
CA GLY A 296 -11.97 21.21 -11.43
C GLY A 296 -12.85 21.13 -10.17
N GLU A 297 -14.07 20.65 -10.32
CA GLU A 297 -15.03 20.59 -9.21
C GLU A 297 -14.96 19.26 -8.46
N PRO A 298 -15.26 19.22 -7.15
CA PRO A 298 -15.47 17.96 -6.42
C PRO A 298 -16.49 17.06 -7.12
N ILE A 299 -16.35 15.73 -7.00
CA ILE A 299 -17.37 14.82 -7.54
C ILE A 299 -18.66 14.99 -6.74
N ARG A 300 -19.69 15.57 -7.36
CA ARG A 300 -21.03 15.75 -6.75
C ARG A 300 -22.08 14.86 -7.40
N SER A 301 -21.83 14.42 -8.62
CA SER A 301 -22.73 13.56 -9.39
C SER A 301 -21.99 12.38 -10.03
N PRO A 302 -22.70 11.32 -10.45
CA PRO A 302 -22.10 10.23 -11.22
C PRO A 302 -21.46 10.67 -12.54
N ALA A 303 -21.87 11.81 -13.12
CA ALA A 303 -21.32 12.33 -14.36
C ALA A 303 -19.88 12.86 -14.19
N ASP A 304 -19.51 13.28 -12.97
CA ASP A 304 -18.19 13.86 -12.66
C ASP A 304 -17.13 12.79 -12.40
N VAL A 305 -17.55 11.53 -12.20
CA VAL A 305 -16.69 10.41 -11.85
C VAL A 305 -15.56 10.17 -12.85
N PRO A 306 -15.76 10.22 -14.18
CA PRO A 306 -14.68 10.02 -15.15
C PRO A 306 -13.57 11.06 -15.02
N GLU A 307 -13.94 12.35 -14.95
CA GLU A 307 -12.99 13.45 -14.83
C GLU A 307 -12.28 13.43 -13.46
N GLY A 308 -13.04 13.23 -12.38
CA GLY A 308 -12.48 13.11 -11.04
C GLY A 308 -11.53 11.91 -10.90
N THR A 309 -11.84 10.78 -11.55
CA THR A 309 -10.93 9.62 -11.62
C THR A 309 -9.65 9.96 -12.36
N LEU A 310 -9.74 10.65 -13.51
CA LEU A 310 -8.59 11.07 -14.28
C LEU A 310 -7.68 11.98 -13.45
N ARG A 311 -8.28 12.97 -12.77
CA ARG A 311 -7.57 13.90 -11.89
C ARG A 311 -6.90 13.21 -10.73
N VAL A 312 -7.65 12.42 -9.95
CA VAL A 312 -7.13 11.82 -8.71
C VAL A 312 -6.07 10.75 -8.98
N LEU A 313 -6.25 9.92 -10.00
CA LEU A 313 -5.35 8.80 -10.25
C LEU A 313 -4.22 9.13 -11.23
N PHE A 314 -4.42 10.00 -12.21
CA PHE A 314 -3.50 10.09 -13.36
C PHE A 314 -2.94 11.48 -13.65
N ARG A 315 -3.38 12.55 -12.98
CA ARG A 315 -2.73 13.87 -13.11
C ARG A 315 -1.54 13.98 -12.13
N PRO A 316 -0.49 14.78 -12.41
CA PRO A 316 -0.28 15.59 -13.63
C PRO A 316 -0.04 14.73 -14.87
N LEU A 317 -0.50 15.19 -16.02
CA LEU A 317 -0.10 14.67 -17.33
C LEU A 317 1.18 15.38 -17.82
N PRO A 318 1.92 14.82 -18.81
CA PRO A 318 3.19 15.41 -19.25
C PRO A 318 3.10 16.87 -19.74
N ASN A 319 1.93 17.30 -20.21
CA ASN A 319 1.63 18.67 -20.62
C ASN A 319 1.34 19.62 -19.43
N GLU A 320 1.18 19.10 -18.21
CA GLU A 320 0.86 19.86 -16.99
C GLU A 320 2.09 19.96 -16.05
N ALA A 321 3.25 19.52 -16.53
CA ALA A 321 4.46 19.40 -15.72
C ALA A 321 5.32 20.67 -15.79
N ASP A 322 5.14 21.56 -14.81
CA ASP A 322 5.87 22.84 -14.75
C ASP A 322 7.26 22.77 -14.10
N ASN A 323 7.65 21.60 -13.58
CA ASN A 323 8.97 21.39 -12.97
C ASN A 323 9.43 19.93 -13.08
N ALA A 324 10.71 19.67 -12.81
CA ALA A 324 11.30 18.33 -12.95
C ALA A 324 10.62 17.26 -12.08
N GLN A 325 10.14 17.63 -10.88
CA GLN A 325 9.42 16.70 -9.99
C GLN A 325 8.03 16.36 -10.56
N ALA A 326 7.30 17.35 -11.08
CA ALA A 326 6.03 17.16 -11.77
C ALA A 326 6.21 16.34 -13.06
N LEU A 327 7.30 16.56 -13.80
CA LEU A 327 7.62 15.79 -15.00
C LEU A 327 7.84 14.31 -14.67
N ALA A 328 8.65 14.01 -13.66
CA ALA A 328 8.88 12.63 -13.21
C ALA A 328 7.57 11.96 -12.76
N ALA A 329 6.73 12.67 -12.00
CA ALA A 329 5.42 12.17 -11.59
C ALA A 329 4.47 11.96 -12.78
N SER A 330 4.52 12.83 -13.79
CA SER A 330 3.66 12.75 -14.97
C SER A 330 3.99 11.57 -15.88
N LEU A 331 5.26 11.21 -16.02
CA LEU A 331 5.69 10.05 -16.80
C LEU A 331 5.17 8.75 -16.18
N GLU A 332 5.29 8.61 -14.86
CA GLU A 332 4.70 7.47 -14.15
C GLU A 332 3.18 7.43 -14.32
N SER A 333 2.52 8.59 -14.19
CA SER A 333 1.07 8.68 -14.30
C SER A 333 0.58 8.34 -15.72
N ALA A 334 1.29 8.77 -16.75
CA ALA A 334 1.03 8.43 -18.14
C ALA A 334 1.17 6.92 -18.41
N VAL A 335 2.20 6.27 -17.86
CA VAL A 335 2.36 4.82 -17.95
C VAL A 335 1.22 4.09 -17.24
N LEU A 336 0.84 4.52 -16.03
CA LEU A 336 -0.29 3.94 -15.30
C LEU A 336 -1.62 4.13 -16.04
N LEU A 337 -1.83 5.29 -16.65
CA LEU A 337 -3.02 5.59 -17.45
C LEU A 337 -3.08 4.69 -18.68
N LEU A 338 -1.99 4.60 -19.44
CA LEU A 338 -1.89 3.72 -20.61
C LEU A 338 -2.18 2.26 -20.22
N LEU A 339 -1.55 1.77 -19.15
CA LEU A 339 -1.80 0.42 -18.65
C LEU A 339 -3.26 0.22 -18.22
N THR A 340 -3.88 1.23 -17.62
CA THR A 340 -5.30 1.19 -17.22
C THR A 340 -6.19 1.06 -18.45
N ILE A 341 -5.95 1.86 -19.50
CA ILE A 341 -6.71 1.79 -20.75
C ILE A 341 -6.53 0.41 -21.41
N LEU A 342 -5.30 -0.07 -21.54
CA LEU A 342 -5.00 -1.37 -22.15
C LEU A 342 -5.58 -2.55 -21.35
N ARG A 343 -5.69 -2.43 -20.03
CA ARG A 343 -6.18 -3.50 -19.14
C ARG A 343 -7.67 -3.36 -18.80
N ALA A 344 -8.33 -2.28 -19.21
CA ALA A 344 -9.74 -2.02 -18.90
C ALA A 344 -10.66 -3.19 -19.26
N PRO A 345 -10.57 -3.85 -20.44
CA PRO A 345 -11.44 -5.00 -20.75
C PRO A 345 -11.25 -6.17 -19.79
N ALA A 346 -10.02 -6.40 -19.34
CA ALA A 346 -9.72 -7.45 -18.37
C ALA A 346 -10.23 -7.08 -16.97
N MET A 347 -10.08 -5.82 -16.57
CA MET A 347 -10.58 -5.28 -15.31
C MET A 347 -12.11 -5.38 -15.23
N VAL A 348 -12.82 -4.97 -16.28
CA VAL A 348 -14.30 -5.05 -16.35
C VAL A 348 -14.77 -6.50 -16.23
N ARG A 349 -14.14 -7.43 -16.95
CA ARG A 349 -14.48 -8.86 -16.86
C ARG A 349 -14.27 -9.40 -15.43
N GLU A 350 -13.20 -8.98 -14.77
CA GLU A 350 -12.90 -9.38 -13.39
C GLU A 350 -13.87 -8.73 -12.38
N PHE A 351 -14.27 -7.48 -12.63
CA PHE A 351 -15.26 -6.75 -11.84
C PHE A 351 -16.63 -7.43 -11.87
N ILE A 352 -17.07 -7.92 -13.04
CA ILE A 352 -18.32 -8.70 -13.18
C ILE A 352 -18.28 -9.96 -12.26
N HIS A 353 -17.10 -10.53 -12.06
CA HIS A 353 -16.90 -11.71 -11.20
C HIS A 353 -16.42 -11.37 -9.78
N SER A 354 -16.42 -10.09 -9.39
CA SER A 354 -15.87 -9.58 -8.13
C SER A 354 -16.49 -10.24 -6.89
N ARG A 355 -17.76 -10.67 -6.96
CA ARG A 355 -18.41 -11.43 -5.88
C ARG A 355 -17.67 -12.71 -5.51
N ARG A 356 -16.96 -13.34 -6.46
CA ARG A 356 -16.15 -14.56 -6.22
C ARG A 356 -14.70 -14.24 -5.86
N ARG A 357 -14.28 -12.98 -5.98
CA ARG A 357 -12.93 -12.50 -5.68
C ARG A 357 -13.01 -11.33 -4.69
N PRO A 358 -13.28 -11.60 -3.41
CA PRO A 358 -13.60 -10.57 -2.43
C PRO A 358 -12.47 -9.55 -2.26
N TYR A 359 -11.21 -9.98 -2.31
CA TYR A 359 -10.08 -9.04 -2.21
C TYR A 359 -9.92 -8.13 -3.45
N PHE A 360 -10.34 -8.59 -4.64
CA PHE A 360 -10.42 -7.73 -5.83
C PHE A 360 -11.53 -6.70 -5.67
N ALA A 361 -12.71 -7.12 -5.17
CA ALA A 361 -13.81 -6.20 -4.87
C ALA A 361 -13.37 -5.13 -3.86
N TYR A 362 -12.64 -5.52 -2.81
CA TYR A 362 -12.05 -4.59 -1.84
C TYR A 362 -11.14 -3.56 -2.50
N ALA A 363 -10.24 -3.98 -3.39
CA ALA A 363 -9.38 -3.07 -4.13
C ALA A 363 -10.18 -2.07 -5.00
N VAL A 364 -11.27 -2.53 -5.63
CA VAL A 364 -12.16 -1.66 -6.41
C VAL A 364 -12.85 -0.63 -5.52
N VAL A 365 -13.48 -1.07 -4.42
CA VAL A 365 -14.22 -0.17 -3.52
C VAL A 365 -13.28 0.82 -2.86
N TYR A 366 -12.10 0.38 -2.41
CA TYR A 366 -11.09 1.27 -1.85
C TYR A 366 -10.64 2.32 -2.87
N THR A 367 -10.34 1.90 -4.11
CA THR A 367 -9.90 2.83 -5.17
C THR A 367 -11.00 3.84 -5.52
N ALA A 368 -12.25 3.39 -5.65
CA ALA A 368 -13.38 4.25 -5.93
C ALA A 368 -13.64 5.24 -4.78
N GLY A 369 -13.64 4.76 -3.53
CA GLY A 369 -13.80 5.62 -2.37
C GLY A 369 -12.65 6.63 -2.19
N PHE A 370 -11.41 6.24 -2.55
CA PHE A 370 -10.27 7.16 -2.60
C PHE A 370 -10.48 8.25 -3.67
N VAL A 371 -10.94 7.90 -4.86
CA VAL A 371 -11.24 8.87 -5.93
C VAL A 371 -12.27 9.89 -5.47
N VAL A 372 -13.36 9.44 -4.84
CA VAL A 372 -14.38 10.34 -4.29
C VAL A 372 -13.79 11.24 -3.21
N ALA A 373 -13.11 10.66 -2.21
CA ALA A 373 -12.59 11.39 -1.05
C ALA A 373 -11.51 12.43 -1.40
N PHE A 374 -10.70 12.18 -2.43
CA PHE A 374 -9.62 13.08 -2.85
C PHE A 374 -9.96 13.92 -4.08
N SER A 375 -11.20 13.85 -4.58
CA SER A 375 -11.63 14.68 -5.71
C SER A 375 -11.57 16.19 -5.41
N THR A 376 -11.64 16.59 -4.14
CA THR A 376 -11.52 17.99 -3.71
C THR A 376 -10.10 18.55 -3.72
N PHE A 377 -9.07 17.71 -3.87
CA PHE A 377 -7.68 18.16 -3.81
C PHE A 377 -7.25 18.76 -5.14
N LEU A 378 -7.16 20.09 -5.20
CA LEU A 378 -6.78 20.82 -6.42
C LEU A 378 -5.27 21.01 -6.61
N ASN A 379 -4.48 20.82 -5.55
CA ASN A 379 -3.02 20.88 -5.63
C ASN A 379 -2.45 19.52 -6.10
N LEU A 380 -1.96 19.47 -7.35
CA LEU A 380 -1.44 18.23 -7.96
C LEU A 380 -0.22 17.65 -7.24
N GLY A 381 0.63 18.50 -6.64
CA GLY A 381 1.78 18.06 -5.86
C GLY A 381 1.39 17.36 -4.56
N LEU A 382 0.39 17.90 -3.85
CA LEU A 382 -0.19 17.25 -2.67
C LEU A 382 -0.92 15.97 -3.04
N LEU A 383 -1.67 15.98 -4.15
CA LEU A 383 -2.40 14.84 -4.67
C LEU A 383 -1.47 13.69 -5.06
N ALA A 384 -0.37 13.96 -5.76
CA ALA A 384 0.64 12.96 -6.12
C ALA A 384 1.21 12.25 -4.89
N ARG A 385 1.40 12.98 -3.78
CA ARG A 385 1.79 12.41 -2.49
C ARG A 385 0.70 11.55 -1.86
N GLN A 386 -0.56 11.99 -1.88
CA GLN A 386 -1.67 11.19 -1.33
C GLN A 386 -1.91 9.91 -2.12
N ARG A 387 -1.77 10.00 -3.44
CA ARG A 387 -1.97 8.89 -4.38
C ARG A 387 -1.14 7.66 -4.04
N SER A 388 0.03 7.81 -3.42
CA SER A 388 0.85 6.66 -3.02
C SER A 388 0.09 5.65 -2.15
N GLN A 389 -0.96 6.08 -1.43
CA GLN A 389 -1.78 5.22 -0.56
C GLN A 389 -2.78 4.35 -1.35
N VAL A 390 -3.19 4.77 -2.55
CA VAL A 390 -4.11 4.00 -3.41
C VAL A 390 -3.38 3.12 -4.44
N LEU A 391 -2.13 3.47 -4.78
CA LEU A 391 -1.34 2.73 -5.78
C LEU A 391 -1.27 1.21 -5.53
N PRO A 392 -1.10 0.68 -4.30
CA PRO A 392 -1.12 -0.77 -4.08
C PRO A 392 -2.40 -1.42 -4.61
N PHE A 393 -3.55 -0.81 -4.37
CA PHE A 393 -4.84 -1.31 -4.82
C PHE A 393 -5.06 -1.11 -6.31
N LEU A 394 -4.64 0.03 -6.87
CA LEU A 394 -4.67 0.23 -8.33
C LEU A 394 -3.81 -0.82 -9.06
N LEU A 395 -2.63 -1.15 -8.52
CA LEU A 395 -1.78 -2.21 -9.06
C LEU A 395 -2.44 -3.59 -9.00
N ILE A 396 -3.27 -3.87 -7.99
CA ILE A 396 -4.11 -5.09 -7.96
C ILE A 396 -5.03 -5.10 -9.17
N LEU A 397 -5.73 -3.98 -9.43
CA LEU A 397 -6.68 -3.88 -10.54
C LEU A 397 -5.99 -4.09 -11.89
N LEU A 398 -4.77 -3.59 -12.07
CA LEU A 398 -4.03 -3.74 -13.32
C LEU A 398 -3.46 -5.15 -13.53
N ILE A 399 -2.92 -5.76 -12.46
CA ILE A 399 -2.08 -6.97 -12.56
C ILE A 399 -2.88 -8.25 -12.34
N ALA A 400 -3.83 -8.27 -11.40
CA ALA A 400 -4.58 -9.48 -11.04
C ALA A 400 -5.42 -10.08 -12.18
N PRO A 401 -6.13 -9.29 -13.02
CA PRO A 401 -7.06 -9.84 -13.99
C PRO A 401 -6.46 -10.85 -14.97
N GLY A 402 -7.18 -11.96 -15.18
CA GLY A 402 -6.75 -13.04 -16.07
C GLY A 402 -5.55 -13.86 -15.59
N GLY A 403 -5.20 -13.83 -14.30
CA GLY A 403 -4.18 -14.71 -13.71
C GLY A 403 -4.57 -16.20 -13.80
N ASP A 404 -5.70 -16.57 -13.22
CA ASP A 404 -6.16 -17.97 -13.15
C ASP A 404 -6.35 -18.60 -14.55
N ALA A 405 -6.90 -17.83 -15.49
CA ALA A 405 -7.07 -18.29 -16.87
C ALA A 405 -5.74 -18.52 -17.59
N ALA A 406 -4.70 -17.75 -17.24
CA ALA A 406 -3.36 -17.95 -17.80
C ALA A 406 -2.67 -19.18 -17.21
N GLU A 407 -2.81 -19.42 -15.91
CA GLU A 407 -2.29 -20.64 -15.27
C GLU A 407 -2.94 -21.89 -15.82
N GLU A 408 -4.27 -21.86 -16.00
CA GLU A 408 -5.02 -22.98 -16.57
C GLU A 408 -4.56 -23.33 -17.99
N ARG A 409 -4.31 -22.32 -18.83
CA ARG A 409 -3.78 -22.51 -20.19
C ARG A 409 -2.38 -23.14 -20.17
N ILE A 410 -1.52 -22.71 -19.25
CA ILE A 410 -0.17 -23.26 -19.11
C ILE A 410 -0.23 -24.71 -18.64
N ARG A 411 -1.09 -25.02 -17.67
CA ARG A 411 -1.30 -26.38 -17.17
C ARG A 411 -1.74 -27.32 -18.31
N LYS A 412 -2.79 -26.95 -19.05
CA LYS A 412 -3.29 -27.73 -20.20
C LYS A 412 -2.25 -27.92 -21.30
N ARG A 413 -1.39 -26.92 -21.56
CA ARG A 413 -0.28 -27.04 -22.52
C ARG A 413 0.78 -28.03 -22.06
N LYS A 414 1.09 -28.07 -20.76
CA LYS A 414 2.04 -29.05 -20.19
C LYS A 414 1.48 -30.47 -20.25
N GLU A 415 0.21 -30.66 -19.91
CA GLU A 415 -0.48 -31.95 -20.00
C GLU A 415 -0.45 -32.49 -21.43
N ARG A 416 -0.85 -31.69 -22.44
CA ARG A 416 -0.78 -32.09 -23.85
C ARG A 416 0.63 -32.43 -24.32
N ARG A 417 1.64 -31.68 -23.87
CA ARG A 417 3.04 -31.96 -24.23
C ARG A 417 3.52 -33.27 -23.58
N ALA A 418 3.11 -33.56 -22.34
CA ALA A 418 3.43 -34.81 -21.67
C ALA A 418 2.75 -36.00 -22.37
N GLU A 419 1.49 -35.87 -22.78
CA GLU A 419 0.76 -36.86 -23.58
C GLU A 419 1.47 -37.13 -24.92
N GLN A 420 1.86 -36.07 -25.65
CA GLN A 420 2.60 -36.21 -26.91
C GLN A 420 3.96 -36.89 -26.72
N LEU A 421 4.70 -36.57 -25.66
CA LEU A 421 5.97 -37.23 -25.34
C LEU A 421 5.79 -38.69 -24.91
N ALA A 422 4.67 -39.03 -24.28
CA ALA A 422 4.34 -40.42 -23.94
C ALA A 422 4.00 -41.24 -25.20
N ILE A 423 3.29 -40.65 -26.17
CA ILE A 423 2.99 -41.29 -27.46
C ILE A 423 4.26 -41.50 -28.31
N LEU A 424 5.21 -40.56 -28.24
CA LEU A 424 6.50 -40.62 -28.94
C LEU A 424 7.53 -41.55 -28.28
N ARG A 425 7.19 -42.22 -27.17
CA ARG A 425 7.95 -43.34 -26.59
C ARG A 425 7.28 -44.69 -26.90
N PRO A 426 7.36 -45.23 -28.12
CA PRO A 426 7.11 -46.65 -28.33
C PRO A 426 8.37 -47.47 -27.99
N GLN A 427 8.23 -48.41 -27.04
CA GLN A 427 8.92 -49.70 -26.94
C GLN A 427 10.47 -49.80 -27.03
N ASP A 428 11.25 -48.91 -26.41
CA ASP A 428 12.69 -49.19 -26.19
C ASP A 428 12.99 -50.26 -25.10
N SER A 429 11.96 -50.90 -24.51
CA SER A 429 12.15 -51.94 -23.48
C SER A 429 11.87 -53.38 -23.94
N GLU A 430 11.44 -53.60 -25.19
CA GLU A 430 11.25 -54.97 -25.73
C GLU A 430 12.45 -55.47 -26.56
N ALA A 431 13.43 -54.61 -26.88
CA ALA A 431 14.63 -55.00 -27.62
C ALA A 431 15.80 -55.49 -26.75
N ALA A 432 15.62 -55.61 -25.43
CA ALA A 432 16.68 -56.03 -24.49
C ALA A 432 16.51 -57.48 -23.98
N SER A 433 15.59 -58.27 -24.55
CA SER A 433 15.35 -59.67 -24.14
C SER A 433 15.92 -60.74 -25.07
N ASP A 434 16.57 -60.37 -26.19
CA ASP A 434 17.24 -61.32 -27.09
C ASP A 434 18.76 -61.14 -27.03
N GLU A 435 19.36 -61.50 -25.89
CA GLU A 435 20.79 -61.81 -25.82
C GLU A 435 20.94 -63.35 -25.82
N PRO A 436 21.43 -63.97 -26.90
CA PRO A 436 21.61 -65.42 -26.91
C PRO A 436 22.75 -65.79 -25.97
N ALA A 437 22.45 -66.70 -25.05
CA ALA A 437 23.36 -67.28 -24.09
C ALA A 437 24.69 -67.69 -24.76
N ARG A 438 25.78 -66.99 -24.43
CA ARG A 438 27.13 -67.42 -24.77
C ARG A 438 27.48 -68.63 -23.89
N LEU A 439 27.74 -69.75 -24.56
CA LEU A 439 28.28 -70.99 -24.00
C LEU A 439 29.61 -70.74 -23.26
N PRO A 440 29.91 -71.50 -22.19
CA PRO A 440 31.18 -71.41 -21.50
C PRO A 440 32.25 -72.15 -22.31
N VAL A 441 33.38 -71.49 -22.58
CA VAL A 441 34.60 -72.13 -23.09
C VAL A 441 35.78 -71.62 -22.27
N GLY A 442 36.50 -72.56 -21.65
CA GLY A 442 37.85 -72.37 -21.10
C GLY A 442 37.92 -72.23 -19.60
#